data_AF-A0A2E9YNL0-F1
#
_entry.id   AF-A0A2E9YNL0-F1
#
_cell.length_a   1.000
_cell.length_b   1.000
_cell.length_c   1.000
_cell.angle_alpha   90.00
_cell.angle_beta   90.00
_cell.angle_gamma   90.00
#
_symmetry.space_group_name_H-M   'P 1'
#
loop_
_entity.id
_entity.type
_entity.pdbx_description
1 polymer ?
#
loop_
_entity_poly.entity_id
_entity_poly.type
_entity_poly.pdbx_seq_one_letter_code
_entity_poly.pdbx_strand_id
1 'polypeptide(L)'
;MIGFIVNRLILALITIWVVTVISFALIQLPPGDYITSYVAQLMTQGEVVSDQEAAALREQYGLGDPFVIQYYKWLEKAAVGNFGISMEYQRPVTEVIGDRLFLT
;
A
#
# COMPACT_ATOMS: atom_id res chain seq x y z
N MET A 1 -19.78 14.70 -29.07
CA MET A 1 -19.77 13.43 -28.30
C MET A 1 -18.37 13.06 -27.82
N ILE A 2 -17.33 13.02 -28.67
CA ILE A 2 -15.95 12.70 -28.27
C ILE A 2 -15.40 13.63 -27.17
N GLY A 3 -15.58 14.96 -27.29
CA GLY A 3 -15.13 15.91 -26.26
C GLY A 3 -15.81 15.72 -24.89
N PHE A 4 -17.07 15.26 -24.87
CA PHE A 4 -17.77 14.93 -23.62
C PHE A 4 -17.20 13.66 -22.98
N ILE A 5 -16.89 12.63 -23.79
CA ILE A 5 -16.26 11.39 -23.31
C ILE A 5 -14.87 11.69 -22.75
N VAL A 6 -14.05 12.49 -23.45
CA VAL A 6 -12.71 12.88 -22.99
C VAL A 6 -12.78 13.64 -21.67
N ASN A 7 -13.65 14.65 -21.55
CA ASN A 7 -13.83 15.39 -20.30
C ASN A 7 -14.26 14.46 -19.15
N ARG A 8 -15.13 13.49 -19.43
CA ARG A 8 -15.59 12.54 -18.41
C ARG A 8 -14.50 11.56 -17.98
N LEU A 9 -13.64 11.11 -18.90
CA LEU A 9 -12.49 10.27 -18.57
C LEU A 9 -11.45 11.03 -17.73
N ILE A 10 -11.19 12.30 -18.05
CA ILE A 10 -10.28 13.14 -17.27
C ILE A 10 -10.81 13.33 -15.84
N LEU A 11 -12.10 13.67 -15.70
CA LEU A 11 -12.72 13.81 -14.39
C LEU A 11 -12.70 12.50 -13.59
N ALA A 12 -12.96 11.36 -14.25
CA ALA A 12 -12.89 10.06 -13.59
C ALA A 12 -11.46 9.74 -13.11
N LEU A 13 -10.45 10.00 -13.94
CA LEU A 13 -9.05 9.76 -13.59
C LEU A 13 -8.60 10.65 -12.42
N ILE A 14 -8.96 11.93 -12.42
CA ILE A 14 -8.70 12.85 -11.30
C ILE A 14 -9.40 12.35 -10.04
N THR A 15 -10.66 11.92 -10.14
CA THR A 15 -11.42 11.42 -8.99
C THR A 15 -10.76 10.19 -8.37
N ILE A 16 -10.38 9.21 -9.20
CA ILE A 16 -9.66 8.01 -8.76
C ILE A 16 -8.35 8.40 -8.08
N TRP A 17 -7.58 9.29 -8.71
CA TRP A 17 -6.30 9.74 -8.17
C TRP A 17 -6.45 10.45 -6.82
N VAL A 18 -7.46 11.30 -6.64
CA VAL A 18 -7.73 11.95 -5.36
C VAL A 18 -8.08 10.91 -4.29
N VAL A 19 -8.94 9.94 -4.62
CA VAL A 19 -9.31 8.87 -3.68
C VAL A 19 -8.09 8.04 -3.28
N THR A 20 -7.21 7.66 -4.23
CA THR A 20 -6.01 6.89 -3.92
C THR A 20 -5.04 7.68 -3.04
N VAL A 21 -4.84 8.97 -3.29
CA VAL A 21 -4.00 9.83 -2.43
C VAL A 21 -4.58 9.94 -1.02
N ILE A 22 -5.88 10.16 -0.88
CA ILE A 22 -6.55 10.25 0.42
C ILE A 22 -6.42 8.92 1.18
N SER A 23 -6.72 7.79 0.53
CA SER A 23 -6.57 6.47 1.15
C SER A 23 -5.12 6.21 1.58
N PHE A 24 -4.14 6.57 0.75
CA PHE A 24 -2.73 6.40 1.06
C PHE A 24 -2.27 7.28 2.25
N ALA A 25 -2.80 8.50 2.35
CA ALA A 25 -2.57 9.39 3.49
C ALA A 25 -3.24 8.87 4.78
N LEU A 26 -4.46 8.33 4.68
CA LEU A 26 -5.17 7.73 5.83
C LEU A 26 -4.42 6.54 6.42
N ILE A 27 -3.81 5.71 5.57
CA ILE A 27 -3.04 4.54 6.03
C ILE A 27 -1.73 4.95 6.71
N GLN A 28 -1.12 6.07 6.32
CA GLN A 28 0.14 6.58 6.90
C GLN A 28 -0.05 7.62 8.01
N LEU A 29 -1.29 8.00 8.32
CA LEU A 29 -1.61 8.93 9.41
C LEU A 29 -1.22 8.40 10.80
N PRO A 30 -1.36 7.09 11.12
CA PRO A 30 -0.88 6.54 12.37
C PRO A 30 0.65 6.73 12.51
N PRO A 31 1.14 7.14 13.70
CA PRO A 31 2.58 7.20 13.94
C PRO A 31 3.16 5.79 13.99
N GLY A 32 4.06 5.49 13.05
CA GLY A 32 4.72 4.19 12.91
C GLY A 32 4.53 3.60 11.51
N ASP A 33 5.38 2.64 11.16
CA ASP A 33 5.27 1.86 9.94
C ASP A 33 4.80 0.43 10.24
N TYR A 34 4.38 -0.30 9.20
CA TYR A 34 3.92 -1.68 9.36
C TYR A 34 4.96 -2.54 10.10
N ILE A 35 6.26 -2.31 9.87
CA ILE A 35 7.34 -3.03 10.53
C ILE A 35 7.39 -2.73 12.03
N THR A 36 7.15 -1.49 12.46
CA THR A 36 7.06 -1.16 13.90
C THR A 36 5.92 -1.92 14.57
N SER A 37 4.73 -1.96 13.96
CA SER A 37 3.61 -2.76 14.49
C SER A 37 3.88 -4.27 14.46
N TYR A 38 4.53 -4.75 13.40
CA TYR A 38 4.88 -6.16 13.23
C TYR A 38 5.90 -6.61 14.27
N VAL A 39 6.97 -5.85 14.49
CA VAL A 39 7.98 -6.13 15.53
C VAL A 39 7.35 -6.10 16.92
N ALA A 40 6.48 -5.13 17.21
CA ALA A 40 5.75 -5.08 18.48
C ALA A 40 4.86 -6.33 18.68
N GLN A 41 4.24 -6.82 17.61
CA GLN A 41 3.44 -8.05 17.63
C GLN A 41 4.29 -9.32 17.83
N LEU A 42 5.50 -9.38 17.28
CA LEU A 42 6.41 -10.50 17.50
C LEU A 42 7.01 -10.51 18.92
N MET A 43 7.35 -9.32 19.44
CA MET A 43 7.83 -9.18 20.82
C MET A 43 6.79 -9.65 21.84
N THR A 44 5.49 -9.43 21.59
CA THR A 44 4.43 -9.94 22.48
C THR A 44 4.26 -11.47 22.41
N GLN A 45 4.71 -12.10 21.32
CA GLN A 45 4.74 -13.56 21.13
C GLN A 45 6.04 -14.21 21.64
N GLY A 46 6.99 -13.41 22.13
CA GLY A 46 8.28 -13.89 22.65
C GLY A 46 9.38 -14.05 21.60
N GLU A 47 9.14 -13.62 20.35
CA GLU A 47 10.17 -13.54 19.31
C GLU A 47 10.91 -12.19 19.39
N VAL A 48 12.23 -12.23 19.34
CA VAL A 48 13.09 -11.04 19.32
C VAL A 48 13.56 -10.82 17.90
N VAL A 49 12.96 -9.86 17.20
CA VAL A 49 13.50 -9.34 15.94
C VAL A 49 14.57 -8.32 16.28
N SER A 50 15.77 -8.50 15.71
CA SER A 50 16.85 -7.53 15.92
C SER A 50 16.53 -6.20 15.22
N ASP A 51 17.00 -5.08 15.77
CA ASP A 51 16.84 -3.76 15.14
C ASP A 51 17.44 -3.72 13.72
N GLN A 52 18.47 -4.54 13.45
CA GLN A 52 19.08 -4.69 12.13
C GLN A 52 18.15 -5.38 11.13
N GLU A 53 17.48 -6.46 11.53
CA GLU A 53 16.49 -7.14 10.67
C GLU A 53 15.30 -6.23 10.38
N ALA A 54 14.82 -5.51 11.40
CA ALA A 54 13.74 -4.53 11.23
C ALA A 54 14.15 -3.41 10.27
N ALA A 55 15.38 -2.90 10.36
CA ALA A 55 15.90 -1.88 9.43
C ALA A 55 16.00 -2.42 7.98
N ALA A 56 16.50 -3.65 7.80
CA ALA A 56 16.61 -4.29 6.49
C ALA A 56 15.22 -4.50 5.84
N LEU A 57 14.22 -4.89 6.63
CA LEU A 57 12.82 -5.01 6.19
C LEU A 57 12.25 -3.65 5.78
N ARG A 58 12.51 -2.59 6.55
CA ARG A 58 12.06 -1.23 6.20
C ARG A 58 12.64 -0.75 4.88
N GLU A 59 13.91 -1.01 4.64
CA GLU A 59 14.59 -0.67 3.39
C GLU A 59 14.04 -1.50 2.22
N GLN A 60 13.85 -2.80 2.41
CA GLN A 60 13.28 -3.70 1.39
C GLN A 60 11.89 -3.25 0.93
N TYR A 61 11.04 -2.80 1.86
CA TYR A 61 9.69 -2.33 1.56
C TYR A 61 9.61 -0.82 1.24
N GLY A 62 10.72 -0.09 1.32
CA GLY A 62 10.78 1.35 1.05
C GLY A 62 10.03 2.20 2.09
N LEU A 63 9.79 1.67 3.29
CA LEU A 63 9.01 2.33 4.35
C LEU A 63 9.72 3.54 4.97
N GLY A 64 11.01 3.73 4.67
CA GLY A 64 11.79 4.91 5.05
C GLY A 64 11.79 6.05 4.01
N ASP A 65 11.20 5.83 2.83
CA ASP A 65 11.19 6.86 1.78
C ASP A 65 10.18 7.98 2.08
N PRO A 66 10.37 9.20 1.58
CA PRO A 66 9.35 10.25 1.61
C PRO A 66 8.00 9.77 1.03
N PHE A 67 6.90 10.23 1.63
CA PHE A 67 5.52 9.92 1.24
C PHE A 67 5.29 9.93 -0.27
N VAL A 68 5.80 10.96 -0.96
CA VAL A 68 5.65 11.13 -2.41
C VAL A 68 6.34 10.02 -3.20
N ILE A 69 7.51 9.57 -2.75
CA ILE A 69 8.28 8.50 -3.39
C ILE A 69 7.59 7.16 -3.17
N GLN A 70 7.10 6.88 -1.95
CA GLN A 70 6.35 5.65 -1.66
C GLN A 70 5.07 5.58 -2.51
N TYR A 71 4.32 6.68 -2.57
CA TYR A 71 3.10 6.77 -3.37
C TYR A 71 3.38 6.54 -4.85
N TYR A 72 4.42 7.17 -5.41
CA TYR A 72 4.76 7.03 -6.82
C TYR A 72 5.20 5.60 -7.16
N LYS A 73 6.07 4.98 -6.34
CA LYS A 73 6.50 3.59 -6.51
C LYS A 73 5.31 2.61 -6.45
N TRP A 74 4.35 2.87 -5.57
CA TRP A 74 3.12 2.09 -5.48
C TRP A 74 2.23 2.31 -6.70
N LEU A 75 2.01 3.57 -7.11
CA LEU A 75 1.15 3.93 -8.23
C LEU A 75 1.66 3.35 -9.55
N GLU A 76 2.97 3.38 -9.79
CA GLU A 76 3.60 2.80 -10.98
C GLU A 76 3.29 1.30 -11.10
N LYS A 77 3.43 0.55 -10.00
CA LYS A 77 3.10 -0.88 -9.96
C LYS A 77 1.60 -1.12 -10.07
N ALA A 78 0.79 -0.33 -9.38
CA ALA A 78 -0.67 -0.45 -9.40
C ALA A 78 -1.25 -0.17 -10.79
N ALA A 79 -0.65 0.76 -11.55
CA ALA A 79 -1.08 1.09 -12.92
C ALA A 79 -0.93 -0.09 -13.90
N VAL A 80 0.00 -1.01 -13.65
CA VAL A 80 0.15 -2.26 -14.42
C VAL A 80 -0.58 -3.45 -13.79
N GLY A 81 -1.43 -3.20 -12.78
CA GLY A 81 -2.21 -4.23 -12.08
C GLY A 81 -1.45 -4.95 -10.96
N ASN A 82 -0.24 -4.51 -10.62
CA ASN A 82 0.56 -5.07 -9.53
C ASN A 82 0.36 -4.24 -8.25
N PHE A 83 -0.54 -4.69 -7.37
CA PHE A 83 -0.81 -4.03 -6.09
C PHE A 83 0.19 -4.41 -4.98
N GLY A 84 1.18 -5.25 -5.27
CA GLY A 84 2.17 -5.73 -4.32
C GLY A 84 1.70 -6.92 -3.48
N ILE A 85 2.46 -7.19 -2.42
CA ILE A 85 2.21 -8.28 -1.47
C ILE A 85 1.57 -7.69 -0.21
N SER A 86 0.53 -8.34 0.28
CA SER A 86 -0.03 -8.06 1.60
C SER A 86 0.99 -8.48 2.65
N MET A 87 1.46 -7.54 3.47
CA MET A 87 2.43 -7.86 4.51
C MET A 87 1.82 -8.75 5.61
N GLU A 88 0.50 -8.67 5.82
CA GLU A 88 -0.22 -9.47 6.82
C GLU A 88 -0.51 -10.89 6.37
N TYR A 89 -0.96 -11.07 5.12
CA TYR A 89 -1.26 -12.41 4.58
C TYR A 89 -0.09 -13.04 3.83
N GLN A 90 1.01 -12.31 3.62
CA GLN A 90 2.18 -12.71 2.82
C GLN A 90 1.82 -13.23 1.41
N ARG A 91 0.72 -12.71 0.84
CA ARG A 91 0.16 -13.11 -0.47
C ARG A 91 -0.07 -11.89 -1.36
N PRO A 92 -0.13 -12.05 -2.70
CA PRO A 92 -0.48 -10.96 -3.60
C PRO A 92 -1.80 -10.29 -3.20
N VAL A 93 -1.82 -8.96 -3.16
CA VAL A 93 -3.02 -8.20 -2.76
C VAL A 93 -4.20 -8.50 -3.70
N THR A 94 -3.92 -8.77 -4.97
CA THR A 94 -4.93 -9.19 -5.96
C THR A 94 -5.66 -10.47 -5.56
N GLU A 95 -4.96 -11.45 -4.99
CA GLU A 95 -5.57 -12.69 -4.50
C GLU A 95 -6.39 -12.42 -3.23
N VAL A 96 -5.85 -11.65 -2.29
CA VAL A 96 -6.54 -11.33 -1.02
C VAL A 96 -7.86 -10.60 -1.27
N ILE A 97 -7.87 -9.66 -2.22
CA ILE A 97 -9.09 -8.94 -2.62
C ILE A 97 -10.00 -9.86 -3.43
N GLY A 98 -9.45 -10.63 -4.38
CA GLY A 98 -10.19 -11.58 -5.22
C GLY A 98 -10.98 -12.58 -4.39
N ASP A 99 -10.34 -13.20 -3.40
CA ASP A 99 -10.96 -14.16 -2.48
C ASP A 99 -12.19 -13.57 -1.76
N ARG A 100 -12.18 -12.26 -1.45
CA ARG A 100 -13.29 -11.56 -0.78
C ARG A 100 -14.38 -11.08 -1.74
N LEU A 101 -14.04 -10.79 -3.00
CA LEU A 101 -15.00 -10.39 -4.03
C LEU A 101 -15.97 -11.53 -4.37
N PHE A 102 -15.54 -12.79 -4.29
CA PHE A 102 -16.42 -13.95 -4.52
C PHE A 102 -17.33 -14.27 -3.33
N LEU A 103 -17.03 -13.74 -2.13
CA LEU A 103 -17.79 -13.97 -0.91
C LEU A 103 -18.88 -12.91 -0.67
N THR A 104 -18.94 -11.87 -1.51
CA THR A 104 -19.97 -10.81 -1.49
C THR A 104 -20.89 -10.97 -2.69
#